data_AF-A0A1E3U7I8-F1
#
_entry.id   AF-A0A1E3U7I8-F1
#
_cell.length_a   1.000
_cell.length_b   1.000
_cell.length_c   1.000
_cell.angle_alpha   90.00
_cell.angle_beta   90.00
_cell.angle_gamma   90.00
#
_symmetry.space_group_name_H-M   'P 1'
#
loop_
_entity.id
_entity.type
_entity.pdbx_description
1 polymer ?
#
loop_
_entity_poly.entity_id
_entity_poly.type
_entity_poly.pdbx_seq_one_letter_code
_entity_poly.pdbx_strand_id
1 'polypeptide(L)'
;MKKYNLSEIMKNAWATYRKFQKFVKKLSFSECLRRAWAEAKEALEKPVAITLAVIKAAAQKLVQFGEYESISFKDWENYGKNRTYIKAYRHTLAGNLRVADCGYWDNHDSKYVPQAIDLLA
;
A
#
# COMPACT_ATOMS: atom_id res chain seq x y z
N MET A 1 4.51 20.24 -9.76
CA MET A 1 5.43 19.45 -8.91
C MET A 1 6.33 18.60 -9.79
N LYS A 2 7.64 18.48 -9.49
CA LYS A 2 8.53 17.62 -10.29
C LYS A 2 8.16 16.15 -10.06
N LYS A 3 7.79 15.43 -11.13
CA LYS A 3 7.39 14.02 -11.10
C LYS A 3 8.49 13.09 -10.57
N TYR A 4 9.76 13.48 -10.72
CA TYR A 4 10.93 12.70 -10.33
C TYR A 4 11.92 13.53 -9.52
N ASN A 5 12.56 12.89 -8.55
CA ASN A 5 13.67 13.48 -7.80
C ASN A 5 14.99 13.31 -8.57
N LEU A 6 15.30 14.27 -9.45
CA LEU A 6 16.48 14.21 -10.31
C LEU A 6 17.80 14.13 -9.52
N SER A 7 17.86 14.74 -8.34
CA SER A 7 19.06 14.72 -7.48
C SER A 7 19.32 13.31 -6.94
N GLU A 8 18.27 12.62 -6.53
CA GLU A 8 18.33 11.26 -6.01
C GLU A 8 18.70 10.25 -7.10
N ILE A 9 18.12 10.38 -8.30
CA ILE A 9 18.48 9.54 -9.46
C ILE A 9 19.98 9.67 -9.77
N MET A 10 20.51 10.89 -9.76
CA MET A 10 21.93 11.14 -10.04
C MET A 10 22.85 10.57 -8.94
N LYS A 11 22.46 10.71 -7.66
CA LYS A 11 23.19 10.11 -6.53
C LYS A 11 23.25 8.60 -6.65
N ASN A 12 22.13 7.95 -6.99
CA ASN A 12 22.07 6.50 -7.17
C ASN A 12 22.93 6.05 -8.35
N ALA A 13 22.85 6.74 -9.49
CA ALA A 13 23.70 6.45 -10.65
C ALA A 13 25.20 6.55 -10.30
N TRP A 14 25.60 7.59 -9.55
CA TRP A 14 26.98 7.79 -9.12
C TRP A 14 27.46 6.74 -8.12
N ALA A 15 26.64 6.38 -7.13
CA ALA A 15 26.96 5.34 -6.16
C ALA A 15 27.18 3.99 -6.85
N THR A 16 26.29 3.62 -7.78
CA THR A 16 26.37 2.41 -8.58
C THR A 16 27.62 2.42 -9.46
N TYR A 17 27.91 3.52 -10.14
CA TYR A 17 29.14 3.67 -10.92
C TYR A 17 30.40 3.44 -10.07
N ARG A 18 30.51 4.09 -8.91
CA ARG A 18 31.67 3.90 -8.01
C ARG A 18 31.80 2.47 -7.49
N LYS A 19 30.68 1.79 -7.25
CA LYS A 19 30.68 0.38 -6.85
C LYS A 19 31.23 -0.50 -7.97
N PHE A 20 30.74 -0.34 -9.19
CA PHE A 20 31.14 -1.16 -10.34
C PHE A 20 32.53 -0.87 -10.88
N GLN A 21 33.11 0.31 -10.62
CA GLN A 21 34.51 0.60 -10.98
C GLN A 21 35.53 -0.25 -10.23
N LYS A 22 35.14 -0.86 -9.10
CA LYS A 22 35.99 -1.78 -8.32
C LYS A 22 35.98 -3.22 -8.86
N PHE A 23 35.13 -3.53 -9.84
CA PHE A 23 34.98 -4.88 -10.39
C PHE A 23 35.80 -5.04 -11.68
N VAL A 24 36.12 -6.30 -12.00
CA VAL A 24 36.85 -6.68 -13.23
C VAL A 24 36.12 -6.20 -14.48
N LYS A 25 34.78 -6.27 -14.48
CA LYS A 25 33.94 -5.69 -15.54
C LYS A 25 33.35 -4.36 -15.08
N LYS A 26 33.92 -3.27 -15.58
CA LYS A 26 33.48 -1.90 -15.31
C LYS A 26 32.17 -1.62 -16.05
N LEU A 27 31.24 -0.93 -15.38
CA LEU A 27 30.05 -0.38 -16.04
C LEU A 27 30.34 1.06 -16.48
N SER A 28 29.81 1.43 -17.66
CA SER A 28 29.79 2.82 -18.10
C SER A 28 28.82 3.63 -17.25
N PHE A 29 29.07 4.93 -17.11
CA PHE A 29 28.16 5.81 -16.38
C PHE A 29 26.75 5.86 -17.02
N SER A 30 26.68 5.79 -18.35
CA SER A 30 25.40 5.76 -19.08
C SER A 30 24.54 4.54 -18.73
N GLU A 31 25.17 3.37 -18.52
CA GLU A 31 24.50 2.16 -18.05
C GLU A 31 23.93 2.35 -16.64
N CYS A 32 24.74 2.89 -15.72
CA CYS A 32 24.32 3.16 -14.35
C CYS A 32 23.15 4.17 -14.30
N LEU A 33 23.20 5.20 -15.14
CA LEU A 33 22.14 6.20 -15.24
C LEU A 33 20.84 5.57 -15.76
N ARG A 34 20.91 4.69 -16.76
CA ARG A 34 19.73 3.98 -17.27
C ARG A 34 19.07 3.12 -16.20
N ARG A 35 19.87 2.42 -15.38
CA ARG A 35 19.39 1.61 -14.26
C ARG A 35 18.72 2.46 -13.18
N ALA A 36 19.35 3.57 -12.78
CA ALA A 36 18.79 4.48 -11.80
C ALA A 36 17.45 5.08 -12.26
N TRP A 37 17.30 5.37 -13.56
CA TRP A 37 16.02 5.80 -14.13
C TRP A 37 14.96 4.70 -14.15
N ALA A 38 15.35 3.45 -14.43
CA ALA A 38 14.43 2.31 -14.36
C ALA A 38 13.91 2.11 -12.93
N GLU A 39 14.81 2.12 -11.94
CA GLU A 39 14.46 2.03 -10.51
C GLU A 39 13.55 3.18 -10.07
N ALA A 40 13.81 4.42 -10.51
CA ALA A 40 12.97 5.56 -10.17
C ALA A 40 11.58 5.51 -10.80
N LYS A 41 11.46 4.93 -12.01
CA LYS A 41 10.15 4.68 -12.65
C LYS A 41 9.41 3.58 -11.92
N GLU A 42 10.08 2.47 -11.60
CA GLU A 42 9.51 1.36 -10.83
C GLU A 42 9.10 1.81 -9.43
N ALA A 43 9.88 2.67 -8.76
CA ALA A 43 9.51 3.23 -7.46
C ALA A 43 8.25 4.13 -7.52
N LEU A 44 7.98 4.73 -8.67
CA LEU A 44 6.77 5.51 -8.93
C LEU A 44 5.58 4.62 -9.32
N GLU A 45 5.85 3.50 -10.00
CA GLU A 45 4.86 2.49 -10.42
C GLU A 45 4.56 1.47 -9.33
N LYS A 46 5.42 1.35 -8.30
CA LYS A 46 5.08 0.64 -7.08
C LYS A 46 3.83 1.31 -6.54
N PRO A 47 2.66 0.63 -6.58
CA PRO A 47 1.47 1.20 -5.99
C PRO A 47 1.84 1.51 -4.55
N VAL A 48 1.53 2.74 -4.10
CA VAL A 48 1.63 3.18 -2.70
C VAL A 48 1.39 1.95 -1.85
N ALA A 49 2.42 1.45 -1.17
CA ALA A 49 2.34 0.16 -0.50
C ALA A 49 1.09 0.20 0.36
N ILE A 50 0.04 -0.50 -0.07
CA ILE A 50 -1.24 -0.47 0.63
C ILE A 50 -0.88 -1.15 1.93
N THR A 51 -0.87 -0.38 3.01
CA THR A 51 -0.61 -0.91 4.34
C THR A 51 -1.92 -1.04 5.08
N LEU A 52 -1.94 -1.88 6.10
CA LEU A 52 -3.07 -1.97 7.02
C LEU A 52 -3.46 -0.58 7.58
N ALA A 53 -2.50 0.32 7.78
CA ALA A 53 -2.77 1.69 8.23
C ALA A 53 -3.59 2.50 7.21
N VAL A 54 -3.26 2.40 5.93
CA VAL A 54 -4.02 3.04 4.84
C VAL A 54 -5.44 2.50 4.80
N ILE A 55 -5.61 1.17 4.91
CA ILE A 55 -6.94 0.53 4.93
C ILE A 55 -7.76 0.95 6.15
N LYS A 56 -7.13 0.99 7.34
CA LYS A 56 -7.79 1.47 8.57
C LYS A 56 -8.25 2.91 8.43
N ALA A 57 -7.41 3.78 7.85
CA ALA A 57 -7.77 5.17 7.59
C ALA A 57 -8.92 5.29 6.57
N ALA A 58 -8.90 4.47 5.51
CA ALA A 58 -9.98 4.43 4.52
C ALA A 58 -11.31 3.98 5.14
N ALA A 59 -11.30 2.94 5.98
CA ALA A 59 -12.49 2.50 6.71
C ALA A 59 -13.02 3.58 7.67
N GLN A 60 -12.14 4.33 8.34
CA GLN A 60 -12.56 5.43 9.22
C GLN A 60 -13.25 6.57 8.47
N LYS A 61 -12.92 6.81 7.18
CA LYS A 61 -13.62 7.81 6.37
C LYS A 61 -15.09 7.49 6.18
N LEU A 62 -15.48 6.21 6.13
CA LEU A 62 -16.89 5.81 6.06
C LEU A 62 -17.70 6.32 7.26
N VAL A 63 -17.06 6.39 8.43
CA VAL A 63 -17.67 6.98 9.64
C VAL A 63 -17.64 8.49 9.59
N GLN A 64 -16.52 9.08 9.14
CA GLN A 64 -16.40 10.54 9.02
C GLN A 64 -17.41 11.16 8.05
N PHE A 65 -17.74 10.46 6.96
CA PHE A 65 -18.78 10.89 6.01
C PHE A 65 -20.21 10.63 6.52
N GLY A 66 -20.38 9.99 7.68
CA GLY A 66 -21.67 9.71 8.29
C GLY A 66 -22.46 8.57 7.65
N GLU A 67 -21.84 7.79 6.75
CA GLU A 67 -22.49 6.62 6.15
C GLU A 67 -22.63 5.45 7.14
N TYR A 68 -21.68 5.37 8.08
CA TYR A 68 -21.61 4.37 9.14
C TYR A 68 -21.30 5.03 10.48
N GLU A 69 -21.64 4.35 11.58
CA GLU A 69 -21.44 4.86 12.94
C GLU A 69 -20.13 4.36 13.56
N SER A 70 -19.73 3.12 13.22
CA SER A 70 -18.52 2.53 13.77
C SER A 70 -17.91 1.49 12.84
N ILE A 71 -16.60 1.24 13.03
CA ILE A 71 -15.83 0.21 12.33
C ILE A 71 -15.27 -0.77 13.35
N SER A 72 -15.33 -2.07 13.06
CA SER A 72 -14.64 -3.12 13.80
C SER A 72 -13.51 -3.72 12.98
N PHE A 73 -12.38 -3.93 13.65
CA PHE A 73 -11.25 -4.71 13.15
C PHE A 73 -11.15 -5.96 14.01
N LYS A 74 -11.31 -7.14 13.42
CA LYS A 74 -11.20 -8.42 14.13
C LYS A 74 -10.10 -9.25 13.52
N ASP A 75 -9.08 -9.54 14.33
CA ASP A 75 -8.02 -10.46 13.95
C ASP A 75 -8.54 -11.90 14.02
N TRP A 76 -8.15 -12.68 13.03
CA TRP A 76 -8.52 -14.07 12.89
C TRP A 76 -7.30 -14.86 12.46
N GLU A 77 -7.01 -15.91 13.22
CA GLU A 77 -5.92 -16.82 12.95
C GLU A 77 -6.42 -18.26 13.03
N ASN A 78 -6.35 -18.98 11.91
CA ASN A 78 -6.63 -20.41 11.86
C ASN A 78 -6.08 -21.01 10.56
N TYR A 79 -5.85 -22.32 10.53
CA TYR A 79 -5.40 -23.07 9.34
C TYR A 79 -4.15 -22.47 8.66
N GLY A 80 -3.22 -21.95 9.46
CA GLY A 80 -1.99 -21.30 8.96
C GLY A 80 -2.21 -19.96 8.26
N LYS A 81 -3.37 -19.32 8.45
CA LYS A 81 -3.71 -18.02 7.87
C LYS A 81 -3.91 -17.00 8.97
N ASN A 82 -3.45 -15.78 8.73
CA ASN A 82 -3.62 -14.64 9.64
C ASN A 82 -4.27 -13.47 8.87
N ARG A 83 -5.44 -13.03 9.33
CA ARG A 83 -6.27 -12.03 8.65
C ARG A 83 -6.87 -11.04 9.64
N THR A 84 -7.04 -9.80 9.22
CA THR A 84 -7.79 -8.78 9.96
C THR A 84 -9.06 -8.45 9.17
N TYR A 85 -10.21 -8.91 9.66
CA TYR A 85 -11.51 -8.61 9.05
C TYR A 85 -11.99 -7.21 9.42
N ILE A 86 -12.61 -6.54 8.46
CA ILE A 86 -13.08 -5.15 8.60
C ILE A 86 -14.59 -5.13 8.36
N LYS A 87 -15.33 -4.60 9.33
CA LYS A 87 -16.79 -4.48 9.26
C LYS A 87 -17.23 -3.08 9.65
N ALA A 88 -18.18 -2.52 8.91
CA ALA A 88 -18.82 -1.25 9.23
C ALA A 88 -20.23 -1.49 9.77
N TYR A 89 -20.62 -0.71 10.77
CA TYR A 89 -21.90 -0.84 11.47
C TYR A 89 -22.67 0.47 11.42
N ARG A 90 -23.98 0.38 11.25
CA ARG A 90 -24.91 1.50 11.33
C ARG A 90 -26.26 1.04 11.87
N HIS A 91 -26.98 1.90 12.56
CA HIS A 91 -28.36 1.66 12.89
C HIS A 91 -29.28 2.29 11.84
N THR A 92 -30.43 1.65 11.61
CA THR A 92 -31.52 2.24 10.84
C THR A 92 -32.33 3.19 11.72
N LEU A 93 -33.14 4.06 11.12
CA LEU A 93 -34.07 4.92 11.86
C LEU A 93 -35.02 4.12 12.78
N ALA A 94 -35.30 2.86 12.43
CA ALA A 94 -36.09 1.93 13.24
C ALA A 94 -35.28 1.20 14.33
N GLY A 95 -34.00 1.53 14.52
CA GLY A 95 -33.12 0.93 15.54
C GLY A 95 -32.47 -0.40 15.13
N ASN A 96 -32.78 -0.96 13.96
CA ASN A 96 -32.17 -2.21 13.51
C ASN A 96 -30.69 -2.01 13.13
N LEU A 97 -29.81 -2.91 13.58
CA LEU A 97 -28.40 -2.93 13.22
C LEU A 97 -28.22 -3.44 11.77
N ARG A 98 -27.47 -2.68 10.97
CA ARG A 98 -26.97 -3.10 9.66
C ARG A 98 -25.45 -3.20 9.71
N VAL A 99 -24.96 -4.29 9.14
CA VAL A 99 -23.52 -4.60 9.05
C VAL A 99 -23.16 -4.66 7.59
N ALA A 100 -22.07 -3.99 7.21
CA ALA A 100 -21.46 -4.11 5.90
C ALA A 100 -20.07 -4.73 6.02
N ASP A 101 -19.80 -5.73 5.19
CA ASP A 101 -18.50 -6.39 5.13
C ASP A 101 -17.57 -5.61 4.20
N CYS A 102 -16.57 -4.94 4.79
CA CYS A 102 -15.53 -4.19 4.07
C CYS A 102 -14.33 -5.08 3.72
N GLY A 103 -14.51 -6.40 3.66
CA GLY A 103 -13.44 -7.33 3.35
C GLY A 103 -12.43 -7.57 4.48
N TYR A 104 -11.20 -7.94 4.11
CA TYR A 104 -10.14 -8.26 5.06
C TYR A 104 -8.76 -7.87 4.55
N TRP A 105 -7.86 -7.66 5.50
CA TRP A 105 -6.43 -7.55 5.28
C TRP A 105 -5.77 -8.92 5.54
N ASP A 106 -5.01 -9.42 4.58
CA ASP A 106 -4.22 -10.65 4.73
C ASP A 106 -2.83 -10.28 5.27
N ASN A 107 -2.55 -10.69 6.51
CA ASN A 107 -1.30 -10.35 7.19
C ASN A 107 -0.09 -11.12 6.64
N HIS A 108 -0.31 -12.27 5.98
CA HIS A 108 0.77 -13.04 5.37
C HIS A 108 1.19 -12.42 4.04
N ASP A 109 0.21 -12.16 3.16
CA ASP A 109 0.47 -11.65 1.81
C ASP A 109 0.52 -10.12 1.73
N SER A 110 0.29 -9.42 2.85
CA SER A 110 0.22 -7.97 2.95
C SER A 110 -0.68 -7.35 1.86
N LYS A 111 -1.88 -7.90 1.72
CA LYS A 111 -2.85 -7.50 0.69
C LYS A 111 -4.23 -7.27 1.28
N TYR A 112 -4.93 -6.29 0.72
CA TYR A 112 -6.33 -6.04 1.01
C TYR A 112 -7.22 -6.80 0.02
N VAL A 113 -8.27 -7.44 0.53
CA VAL A 113 -9.26 -8.19 -0.26
C VAL A 113 -10.65 -7.60 0.02
N PRO A 114 -11.25 -6.86 -0.94
CA PRO A 114 -12.54 -6.24 -0.77
C PRO A 114 -13.69 -7.26 -0.76
N GLN A 115 -14.84 -6.87 -0.20
CA GLN A 115 -16.09 -7.64 -0.24
C GLN A 115 -17.26 -6.73 -0.65
N ALA A 116 -18.27 -6.57 0.21
CA ALA A 116 -19.46 -5.79 -0.10
C ALA A 116 -19.16 -4.30 -0.27
N ILE A 117 -18.18 -3.79 0.48
CA ILE A 117 -17.65 -2.43 0.33
C ILE A 117 -16.17 -2.53 0.00
N ASP A 118 -15.77 -1.90 -1.10
CA ASP A 118 -14.38 -1.67 -1.41
C ASP A 118 -13.92 -0.35 -0.78
N LEU A 119 -12.89 -0.41 0.06
CA LEU A 119 -12.32 0.73 0.77
C LEU A 119 -11.31 1.51 -0.07
N LEU A 120 -10.91 0.97 -1.23
CA LEU A 120 -9.94 1.56 -2.14
C LEU A 120 -10.56 2.05 -3.46
N ALA A 121 -11.87 1.89 -3.62
CA ALA A 121 -12.62 2.36 -4.78
C ALA A 121 -12.79 3.88 -4.83
#